data_AF-A0AAV4ZRQ0-F1
#
_entry.id   AF-A0AAV4ZRQ0-F1
#
_cell.length_a   1.000
_cell.length_b   1.000
_cell.length_c   1.000
_cell.angle_alpha   90.00
_cell.angle_beta   90.00
_cell.angle_gamma   90.00
#
_symmetry.space_group_name_H-M   'P 1'
#
loop_
_entity.id
_entity.type
_entity.pdbx_description
1 polymer ?
#
loop_
_entity_poly.entity_id
_entity_poly.type
_entity_poly.pdbx_seq_one_letter_code
_entity_poly.pdbx_strand_id
1 'polypeptide(L)'
;MKGFLAALGRMLAAMGRITLVPVIEGGRLVWRTVRAVLAPHDPIAEAEAAFEAEAAEPTPAAPPTFDALSVSEQWGLAAAEHLYPSVDSEIPPGILDRAAAAYLDGLSPQDRNKLLMNGPRYIGEHLLGERVLQGLPKPLSPSEFAALEGQRAAAAAQAARAEMEKGALIRAIFDDILDEGPPAFPA
;
A
#
# COMPACT_ATOMS: atom_id res chain seq x y z
N MET A 1 12.63 6.45 -74.36
CA MET A 1 12.91 7.05 -73.03
C MET A 1 11.69 7.20 -72.09
N LYS A 2 10.44 7.28 -72.57
CA LYS A 2 9.25 7.43 -71.70
C LYS A 2 8.84 6.15 -70.93
N GLY A 3 9.13 4.96 -71.46
CA GLY A 3 8.79 3.68 -70.80
C GLY A 3 9.67 3.31 -69.61
N PHE A 4 10.94 3.74 -69.60
CA PHE A 4 11.89 3.44 -68.51
C PHE A 4 11.59 4.26 -67.25
N LEU A 5 11.19 5.53 -67.41
CA LEU A 5 10.71 6.37 -66.31
C LEU A 5 9.39 5.86 -65.71
N ALA A 6 8.49 5.32 -66.54
CA ALA A 6 7.26 4.69 -66.07
C ALA A 6 7.52 3.38 -65.30
N ALA A 7 8.53 2.61 -65.69
CA ALA A 7 8.96 1.41 -64.97
C ALA A 7 9.65 1.76 -63.63
N LEU A 8 10.50 2.79 -63.61
CA LEU A 8 11.19 3.26 -62.41
C LEU A 8 10.20 3.85 -61.38
N GLY A 9 9.19 4.60 -61.86
CA GLY A 9 8.12 5.14 -61.00
C GLY A 9 7.25 4.06 -60.35
N ARG A 10 6.96 2.97 -61.08
CA ARG A 10 6.22 1.81 -60.50
C ARG A 10 7.08 1.01 -59.52
N MET A 11 8.39 0.93 -59.74
CA MET A 11 9.32 0.23 -58.83
C MET A 11 9.50 0.99 -57.51
N LEU A 12 9.59 2.33 -57.54
CA LEU A 12 9.62 3.17 -56.35
C LEU A 12 8.29 3.13 -55.56
N ALA A 13 7.15 3.10 -56.24
CA ALA A 13 5.83 2.96 -55.60
C ALA A 13 5.61 1.61 -54.91
N ALA A 14 6.37 0.57 -55.26
CA ALA A 14 6.32 -0.73 -54.59
C ALA A 14 7.16 -0.77 -53.30
N MET A 15 8.22 0.04 -53.19
CA MET A 15 9.08 0.09 -51.99
C MET A 15 8.55 0.98 -50.87
N GLY A 16 7.69 1.97 -51.16
CA GLY A 16 7.14 2.90 -50.15
C GLY A 16 6.02 2.35 -49.27
N ARG A 17 5.72 1.05 -49.31
CA ARG A 17 4.52 0.46 -48.67
C ARG A 17 4.75 -0.21 -47.31
N ILE A 18 5.92 -0.06 -46.72
CA ILE A 18 6.25 -0.62 -45.41
C ILE A 18 6.68 0.51 -44.48
N THR A 19 5.78 0.92 -43.59
CA THR A 19 6.07 1.90 -42.53
C THR A 19 6.35 1.16 -41.23
N LEU A 20 7.48 1.47 -40.60
CA LEU A 20 7.86 0.96 -39.28
C LEU A 20 7.23 1.87 -38.22
N VAL A 21 6.34 1.32 -37.40
CA VAL A 21 5.72 2.03 -36.27
C VAL A 21 6.30 1.47 -34.97
N PRO A 22 6.81 2.32 -34.06
CA PRO A 22 7.22 1.88 -32.73
C PRO A 22 5.97 1.64 -31.87
N VAL A 23 5.88 0.45 -31.26
CA VAL A 23 4.78 0.06 -30.37
C VAL A 23 5.37 -0.46 -29.05
N ILE A 24 4.80 -0.04 -27.92
CA ILE A 24 5.20 -0.55 -26.59
C ILE A 24 4.31 -1.75 -26.26
N GLU A 25 4.89 -2.95 -26.25
CA GLU A 25 4.22 -4.19 -25.84
C GLU A 25 4.93 -4.75 -24.60
N GLY A 26 4.21 -4.90 -23.48
CA GLY A 26 4.74 -5.50 -22.25
C GLY A 26 5.96 -4.78 -21.65
N GLY A 27 6.05 -3.45 -21.79
CA GLY A 27 7.18 -2.65 -21.29
C GLY A 27 8.44 -2.71 -22.15
N ARG A 28 8.38 -3.29 -23.36
CA ARG A 28 9.48 -3.28 -24.34
C ARG A 28 9.05 -2.55 -25.61
N LEU A 29 9.96 -1.73 -26.15
CA LEU A 29 9.76 -1.05 -27.43
C LEU A 29 9.99 -2.05 -28.57
N VAL A 30 8.97 -2.29 -29.39
CA VAL A 30 9.03 -3.20 -30.55
C VAL A 30 8.68 -2.42 -31.81
N TRP A 31 9.46 -2.62 -32.89
CA TRP A 31 9.19 -2.01 -34.18
C TRP A 31 8.32 -2.95 -35.03
N ARG A 32 7.11 -2.52 -35.42
CA ARG A 32 6.22 -3.30 -36.30
C ARG A 32 6.14 -2.66 -37.69
N THR A 33 6.26 -3.49 -38.72
CA THR A 33 6.08 -3.11 -40.12
C THR A 33 4.60 -3.22 -40.51
N VAL A 34 3.95 -2.12 -40.86
CA VAL A 34 2.56 -2.12 -41.35
C VAL A 34 2.57 -1.89 -42.87
N ARG A 35 1.82 -2.73 -43.61
CA ARG A 35 1.70 -2.63 -45.07
C ARG A 35 0.60 -1.63 -45.42
N ALA A 36 0.95 -0.48 -45.99
CA ALA A 36 -0.02 0.51 -46.43
C ALA A 36 -0.80 0.00 -47.66
N VAL A 37 -2.06 -0.38 -47.48
CA VAL A 37 -3.00 -0.70 -48.56
C VAL A 37 -3.79 0.58 -48.86
N LEU A 38 -3.36 1.34 -49.87
CA LEU A 38 -4.03 2.57 -50.32
C LEU A 38 -4.88 2.29 -51.57
N ALA A 39 -6.20 2.45 -51.42
CA ALA A 39 -7.18 2.58 -52.49
C ALA A 39 -7.14 4.01 -53.10
N PRO A 40 -7.79 4.28 -54.27
CA PRO A 40 -7.70 5.58 -54.92
C PRO A 40 -8.39 6.68 -54.10
N HIS A 41 -7.72 7.82 -54.00
CA HIS A 41 -7.93 8.95 -53.08
C HIS A 41 -9.09 9.83 -53.58
N ASP A 42 -10.17 9.93 -52.80
CA ASP A 42 -11.31 10.84 -53.04
C ASP A 42 -11.28 11.95 -51.98
N PRO A 43 -10.81 13.17 -52.31
CA PRO A 43 -10.41 14.18 -51.33
C PRO A 43 -11.56 14.86 -50.57
N ILE A 44 -12.82 14.57 -50.94
CA ILE A 44 -14.01 15.16 -50.31
C ILE A 44 -14.53 14.29 -49.16
N ALA A 45 -14.36 12.96 -49.24
CA ALA A 45 -14.81 12.04 -48.19
C ALA A 45 -13.88 12.00 -46.96
N GLU A 46 -12.59 12.33 -47.13
CA GLU A 46 -11.61 12.32 -46.03
C GLU A 46 -11.73 13.53 -45.09
N ALA A 47 -12.31 14.66 -45.53
CA ALA A 47 -12.47 15.84 -44.69
C ALA A 47 -13.58 15.69 -43.63
N GLU A 48 -14.67 14.98 -43.96
CA GLU A 48 -15.75 14.68 -43.01
C GLU A 48 -15.40 13.48 -42.11
N ALA A 49 -14.71 12.46 -42.65
CA ALA A 49 -14.28 11.30 -41.87
C ALA A 49 -13.12 11.59 -40.89
N ALA A 50 -12.24 12.55 -41.20
CA ALA A 50 -11.18 12.97 -40.28
C ALA A 50 -11.73 13.70 -39.05
N PHE A 51 -12.84 14.42 -39.18
CA PHE A 51 -13.47 15.13 -38.07
C PHE A 51 -14.23 14.20 -37.11
N GLU A 52 -14.83 13.11 -37.64
CA GLU A 52 -15.45 12.08 -36.80
C GLU A 52 -14.44 11.16 -36.11
N ALA A 53 -13.26 10.94 -36.69
CA ALA A 53 -12.20 10.13 -36.07
C ALA A 53 -11.47 10.85 -34.92
N GLU A 54 -11.37 12.19 -34.97
CA GLU A 54 -10.76 13.00 -33.91
C GLU A 54 -11.69 13.17 -32.69
N ALA A 55 -12.98 12.88 -32.83
CA ALA A 55 -13.95 12.82 -31.73
C ALA A 55 -13.93 11.50 -30.94
N ALA A 56 -13.13 10.52 -31.38
CA ALA A 56 -12.99 9.22 -30.75
C ALA A 56 -11.63 9.06 -30.04
N GLU A 57 -11.07 10.15 -29.50
CA GLU A 57 -10.01 10.02 -28.50
C GLU A 57 -10.56 9.19 -27.32
N PRO A 58 -10.01 8.00 -27.02
CA PRO A 58 -10.43 7.25 -25.86
C PRO A 58 -10.17 8.13 -24.64
N THR A 59 -11.22 8.45 -23.89
CA THR A 59 -11.12 9.18 -22.64
C THR A 59 -9.98 8.59 -21.82
N PRO A 60 -8.99 9.39 -21.37
CA PRO A 60 -7.88 8.86 -20.59
C PRO A 60 -8.47 8.07 -19.42
N ALA A 61 -8.07 6.80 -19.30
CA ALA A 61 -8.53 5.95 -18.22
C ALA A 61 -8.32 6.69 -16.89
N ALA A 62 -9.36 6.74 -16.07
CA ALA A 62 -9.28 7.39 -14.77
C ALA A 62 -8.07 6.85 -13.99
N PRO A 63 -7.32 7.69 -13.27
CA PRO A 63 -6.21 7.23 -12.47
C PRO A 63 -6.68 6.14 -11.50
N PRO A 64 -5.85 5.10 -11.25
CA PRO A 64 -6.23 4.03 -10.35
C PRO A 64 -6.50 4.61 -8.96
N THR A 65 -7.67 4.31 -8.41
CA THR A 65 -8.07 4.70 -7.05
C THR A 65 -7.42 3.78 -6.03
N PHE A 66 -7.38 4.20 -4.76
CA PHE A 66 -6.82 3.40 -3.66
C PHE A 66 -7.44 1.99 -3.60
N ASP A 67 -8.75 1.88 -3.80
CA ASP A 67 -9.48 0.59 -3.78
C ASP A 67 -9.10 -0.35 -4.92
N ALA A 68 -8.52 0.17 -6.01
CA ALA A 68 -8.05 -0.64 -7.13
C ALA A 68 -6.67 -1.28 -6.86
N LEU A 69 -5.98 -0.88 -5.79
CA LEU A 69 -4.70 -1.43 -5.39
C LEU A 69 -4.84 -2.80 -4.75
N SER A 70 -3.78 -3.61 -4.80
CA SER A 70 -3.76 -4.87 -4.05
C SER A 70 -3.78 -4.61 -2.54
N VAL A 71 -4.27 -5.59 -1.76
CA VAL A 71 -4.32 -5.49 -0.28
C VAL A 71 -2.95 -5.14 0.30
N SER A 72 -1.88 -5.76 -0.20
CA SER A 72 -0.51 -5.49 0.24
C SER A 72 -0.07 -4.06 -0.10
N GLU A 73 -0.48 -3.51 -1.24
CA GLU A 73 -0.19 -2.10 -1.56
C GLU A 73 -0.98 -1.14 -0.67
N GLN A 74 -2.26 -1.41 -0.43
CA GLN A 74 -3.10 -0.62 0.47
C GLN A 74 -2.49 -0.59 1.89
N TRP A 75 -2.07 -1.75 2.40
CA TRP A 75 -1.40 -1.87 3.69
C TRP A 75 -0.06 -1.14 3.72
N GLY A 76 0.74 -1.24 2.65
CA GLY A 76 2.01 -0.53 2.56
C GLY A 76 1.89 0.98 2.55
N LEU A 77 0.91 1.50 1.80
CA LEU A 77 0.61 2.93 1.78
C LEU A 77 0.09 3.39 3.15
N ALA A 78 -0.82 2.64 3.76
CA ALA A 78 -1.32 2.94 5.10
C ALA A 78 -0.22 2.90 6.16
N ALA A 79 0.75 2.00 6.03
CA ALA A 79 1.91 1.94 6.91
C ALA A 79 2.84 3.15 6.74
N ALA A 80 3.04 3.63 5.52
CA ALA A 80 3.81 4.83 5.25
C ALA A 80 3.15 6.07 5.87
N GLU A 81 1.83 6.20 5.70
CA GLU A 81 1.03 7.27 6.28
C GLU A 81 1.00 7.20 7.81
N HIS A 82 0.90 6.01 8.40
CA HIS A 82 0.97 5.83 9.86
C HIS A 82 2.31 6.30 10.44
N LEU A 83 3.41 6.03 9.74
CA LEU A 83 4.75 6.43 10.19
C LEU A 83 5.06 7.91 9.97
N TYR A 84 4.59 8.46 8.84
CA TYR A 84 4.81 9.86 8.45
C TYR A 84 3.50 10.45 7.89
N PRO A 85 2.62 10.93 8.78
CA PRO A 85 1.33 11.44 8.37
C PRO A 85 1.47 12.64 7.43
N SER A 86 0.69 12.64 6.36
CA SER A 86 0.61 13.70 5.38
C SER A 86 -0.73 14.43 5.48
N VAL A 87 -0.72 15.75 5.31
CA VAL A 87 -1.93 16.59 5.49
C VAL A 87 -2.99 16.30 4.43
N ASP A 88 -2.57 15.83 3.26
CA ASP A 88 -3.40 15.60 2.08
C ASP A 88 -3.58 14.10 1.76
N SER A 89 -3.42 13.22 2.76
CA SER A 89 -3.54 11.79 2.54
C SER A 89 -4.97 11.36 2.22
N GLU A 90 -5.16 10.67 1.10
CA GLU A 90 -6.43 10.06 0.70
C GLU A 90 -6.58 8.62 1.23
N ILE A 91 -5.73 8.19 2.17
CA ILE A 91 -5.77 6.82 2.70
C ILE A 91 -6.94 6.67 3.69
N PRO A 92 -7.86 5.71 3.46
CA PRO A 92 -8.95 5.45 4.39
C PRO A 92 -8.45 5.04 5.79
N PRO A 93 -9.13 5.47 6.86
CA PRO A 93 -8.80 5.01 8.21
C PRO A 93 -9.14 3.52 8.38
N GLY A 94 -8.40 2.84 9.27
CA GLY A 94 -8.71 1.46 9.67
C GLY A 94 -8.21 0.35 8.72
N ILE A 95 -7.35 0.69 7.75
CA ILE A 95 -6.70 -0.31 6.88
C ILE A 95 -5.75 -1.22 7.67
N LEU A 96 -4.99 -0.64 8.61
CA LEU A 96 -4.07 -1.38 9.46
C LEU A 96 -4.81 -1.95 10.66
N ASP A 97 -4.55 -3.22 10.96
CA ASP A 97 -4.98 -3.79 12.22
C ASP A 97 -4.12 -3.30 13.40
N ARG A 98 -4.57 -3.62 14.62
CA ARG A 98 -3.90 -3.19 15.84
C ARG A 98 -2.51 -3.79 16.01
N ALA A 99 -2.27 -5.00 15.50
CA ALA A 99 -0.97 -5.65 15.61
C ALA A 99 0.06 -4.96 14.70
N ALA A 100 -0.33 -4.65 13.46
CA ALA A 100 0.45 -3.90 12.51
C ALA A 100 0.75 -2.48 13.01
N ALA A 101 -0.25 -1.77 13.52
CA ALA A 101 -0.05 -0.44 14.11
C ALA A 101 0.95 -0.49 15.29
N ALA A 102 0.77 -1.43 16.22
CA ALA A 102 1.69 -1.58 17.37
C ALA A 102 3.10 -1.98 16.93
N TYR A 103 3.24 -2.79 15.88
CA TYR A 103 4.53 -3.11 15.27
C TYR A 103 5.23 -1.85 14.75
N LEU A 104 4.52 -1.04 13.95
CA LEU A 104 5.05 0.21 13.38
C LEU A 104 5.45 1.22 14.46
N ASP A 105 4.64 1.35 15.51
CA ASP A 105 4.94 2.21 16.67
C ASP A 105 6.21 1.77 17.39
N GLY A 106 6.44 0.46 17.49
CA GLY A 106 7.60 -0.15 18.14
C GLY A 106 8.89 -0.10 17.32
N LEU A 107 8.86 0.30 16.05
CA LEU A 107 10.07 0.39 15.22
C LEU A 107 10.98 1.53 15.65
N SER A 108 12.29 1.26 15.66
CA SER A 108 13.31 2.31 15.81
C SER A 108 13.30 3.27 14.62
N PRO A 109 13.78 4.53 14.76
CA PRO A 109 13.85 5.45 13.62
C PRO A 109 14.65 4.91 12.44
N GLN A 110 15.70 4.13 12.72
CA GLN A 110 16.51 3.49 11.67
C GLN A 110 15.71 2.39 10.94
N ASP A 111 14.92 1.61 11.66
CA ASP A 111 14.12 0.54 11.07
C ASP A 111 12.90 1.08 10.31
N ARG A 112 12.31 2.20 10.75
CA ARG A 112 11.29 2.93 9.99
C ARG A 112 11.83 3.36 8.63
N ASN A 113 13.02 3.98 8.60
CA ASN A 113 13.66 4.37 7.36
C ASN A 113 13.96 3.15 6.46
N LYS A 114 14.51 2.07 7.03
CA LYS A 114 14.76 0.82 6.28
C LYS A 114 13.48 0.24 5.69
N LEU A 115 12.38 0.24 6.44
CA LEU A 115 11.08 -0.23 5.97
C LEU A 115 10.63 0.57 4.75
N LEU A 116 10.70 1.90 4.83
CA LEU A 116 10.28 2.82 3.77
C LEU A 116 11.19 2.86 2.54
N MET A 117 12.39 2.28 2.62
CA MET A 117 13.21 2.04 1.41
C MET A 117 12.62 0.95 0.50
N ASN A 118 11.61 0.22 0.96
CA ASN A 118 10.90 -0.78 0.16
C ASN A 118 9.64 -0.18 -0.46
N GLY A 119 9.23 -0.71 -1.61
CA GLY A 119 7.97 -0.30 -2.23
C GLY A 119 6.74 -0.69 -1.37
N PRO A 120 5.61 0.04 -1.48
CA PRO A 120 4.41 -0.18 -0.66
C PRO A 120 3.96 -1.65 -0.64
N ARG A 121 3.92 -2.29 -1.81
CA ARG A 121 3.60 -3.71 -1.91
C ARG A 121 4.41 -4.59 -0.96
N TYR A 122 5.72 -4.41 -0.93
CA TYR A 122 6.62 -5.24 -0.11
C TYR A 122 6.49 -4.93 1.38
N ILE A 123 6.18 -3.69 1.72
CA ILE A 123 5.86 -3.29 3.09
C ILE A 123 4.58 -4.01 3.55
N GLY A 124 3.53 -4.01 2.73
CA GLY A 124 2.30 -4.72 3.10
C GLY A 124 2.48 -6.23 3.16
N GLU A 125 3.16 -6.85 2.18
CA GLU A 125 3.51 -8.28 2.22
C GLU A 125 4.29 -8.61 3.51
N HIS A 126 5.11 -7.68 3.99
CA HIS A 126 5.83 -7.86 5.25
C HIS A 126 4.92 -7.81 6.47
N LEU A 127 4.06 -6.81 6.57
CA LEU A 127 3.12 -6.64 7.67
C LEU A 127 2.08 -7.77 7.73
N LEU A 128 1.67 -8.27 6.56
CA LEU A 128 0.77 -9.42 6.42
C LEU A 128 1.46 -10.76 6.72
N GLY A 129 2.78 -10.77 6.89
CA GLY A 129 3.56 -11.98 7.15
C GLY A 129 3.79 -12.88 5.93
N GLU A 130 3.44 -12.41 4.73
CA GLU A 130 3.67 -13.09 3.45
C GLU A 130 5.15 -13.06 3.07
N ARG A 131 5.88 -12.02 3.48
CA ARG A 131 7.30 -11.83 3.21
C ARG A 131 8.07 -11.36 4.45
N VAL A 132 9.31 -11.82 4.60
CA VAL A 132 10.21 -11.27 5.62
C VAL A 132 11.21 -10.34 4.95
N LEU A 133 11.22 -9.07 5.37
CA LEU A 133 12.24 -8.11 4.98
C LEU A 133 13.46 -8.27 5.88
N GLN A 134 14.64 -8.45 5.28
CA GLN A 134 15.86 -8.68 6.03
C GLN A 134 16.30 -7.43 6.81
N GLY A 135 16.78 -7.64 8.03
CA GLY A 135 17.26 -6.55 8.88
C GLY A 135 16.15 -5.72 9.55
N LEU A 136 14.90 -6.18 9.45
CA LEU A 136 13.74 -5.66 10.19
C LEU A 136 13.22 -6.71 11.18
N PRO A 137 12.70 -6.29 12.34
CA PRO A 137 12.01 -7.21 13.25
C PRO A 137 10.80 -7.83 12.55
N LYS A 138 10.46 -9.08 12.90
CA LYS A 138 9.29 -9.73 12.33
C LYS A 138 8.01 -9.16 12.96
N PRO A 139 7.00 -8.75 12.19
CA PRO A 139 5.70 -8.37 12.72
C PRO A 139 5.00 -9.59 13.34
N LEU A 140 4.29 -9.34 14.44
CA LEU A 140 3.47 -10.35 15.09
C LEU A 140 2.18 -10.54 14.30
N SER A 141 1.73 -11.78 14.20
CA SER A 141 0.38 -12.06 13.70
C SER A 141 -0.68 -11.50 14.68
N PRO A 142 -1.92 -11.25 14.22
CA PRO A 142 -2.99 -10.75 15.08
C PRO A 142 -3.27 -11.63 16.29
N SER A 143 -3.15 -12.96 16.14
CA SER A 143 -3.36 -13.92 17.24
C SER A 143 -2.21 -13.90 18.26
N GLU A 144 -0.96 -13.80 17.81
CA GLU A 144 0.21 -13.65 18.69
C GLU A 144 0.13 -12.34 19.47
N PHE A 145 -0.26 -11.25 18.81
CA PHE A 145 -0.46 -9.95 19.45
C PHE A 145 -1.57 -10.00 20.50
N ALA A 146 -2.73 -10.58 20.15
CA ALA A 146 -3.84 -10.74 21.09
C ALA A 146 -3.47 -11.60 22.31
N ALA A 147 -2.68 -12.67 22.11
CA ALA A 147 -2.20 -13.50 23.21
C ALA A 147 -1.26 -12.73 24.16
N LEU A 148 -0.34 -11.92 23.62
CA LEU A 148 0.55 -11.08 24.42
C LEU A 148 -0.21 -10.00 25.19
N GLU A 149 -1.17 -9.34 24.55
CA GLU A 149 -2.03 -8.36 25.23
C GLU A 149 -2.88 -9.03 26.32
N GLY A 150 -3.40 -10.24 26.07
CA GLY A 150 -4.10 -11.02 27.07
C GLY A 150 -3.23 -11.37 28.29
N GLN A 151 -1.96 -11.73 28.07
CA GLN A 151 -1.01 -11.99 29.15
C GLN A 151 -0.69 -10.72 29.95
N ARG A 152 -0.51 -9.58 29.28
CA ARG A 152 -0.30 -8.27 29.95
C ARG A 152 -1.51 -7.88 30.78
N ALA A 153 -2.71 -8.04 30.24
CA ALA A 153 -3.96 -7.75 30.96
C ALA A 153 -4.13 -8.69 32.16
N ALA A 154 -3.82 -9.98 32.02
CA ALA A 154 -3.87 -10.92 33.12
C ALA A 154 -2.87 -10.58 34.24
N ALA A 155 -1.63 -10.21 33.88
CA ALA A 155 -0.62 -9.78 34.84
C ALA A 155 -1.04 -8.49 35.57
N ALA A 156 -1.60 -7.51 34.85
CA ALA A 156 -2.14 -6.29 35.45
C ALA A 156 -3.30 -6.58 36.41
N ALA A 157 -4.20 -7.49 36.04
CA ALA A 157 -5.30 -7.91 36.91
C ALA A 157 -4.80 -8.62 38.19
N GLN A 158 -3.75 -9.44 38.10
CA GLN A 158 -3.14 -10.06 39.27
C GLN A 158 -2.46 -9.03 40.18
N ALA A 159 -1.75 -8.06 39.61
CA ALA A 159 -1.15 -6.97 40.39
C ALA A 159 -2.21 -6.14 41.13
N ALA A 160 -3.31 -5.79 40.45
CA ALA A 160 -4.42 -5.07 41.07
C ALA A 160 -5.09 -5.87 42.19
N ARG A 161 -5.28 -7.19 42.02
CA ARG A 161 -5.80 -8.06 43.09
C ARG A 161 -4.87 -8.08 44.29
N ALA A 162 -3.56 -8.25 44.08
CA ALA A 162 -2.59 -8.25 45.16
C ALA A 162 -2.55 -6.92 45.92
N GLU A 163 -2.75 -5.79 45.23
CA GLU A 163 -2.85 -4.47 45.85
C GLU A 163 -4.14 -4.33 46.68
N MET A 164 -5.28 -4.78 46.17
CA MET A 164 -6.54 -4.80 46.92
C MET A 164 -6.45 -5.69 48.18
N GLU A 165 -5.82 -6.87 48.07
CA GLU A 165 -5.59 -7.77 49.21
C GLU A 165 -4.69 -7.12 50.27
N LYS A 166 -3.62 -6.42 49.86
CA LYS A 166 -2.78 -5.64 50.78
C LYS A 166 -3.58 -4.54 51.47
N GLY A 167 -4.39 -3.79 50.72
CA GLY A 167 -5.25 -2.74 51.29
C GLY A 167 -6.26 -3.29 52.30
N ALA A 168 -6.85 -4.46 52.01
CA ALA A 168 -7.75 -5.16 52.91
C ALA A 168 -7.04 -5.62 54.20
N LEU A 169 -5.81 -6.15 54.08
CA LEU A 169 -5.00 -6.56 55.23
C LEU A 169 -4.64 -5.38 56.13
N ILE A 170 -4.19 -4.26 55.56
CA ILE A 170 -3.86 -3.05 56.31
C ILE A 170 -5.07 -2.53 57.06
N ARG A 171 -6.25 -2.53 56.41
CA ARG A 171 -7.51 -2.12 57.04
C ARG A 171 -7.89 -3.03 58.21
N ALA A 172 -7.79 -4.35 58.04
CA ALA A 172 -8.08 -5.29 59.11
C ALA A 172 -7.16 -5.09 60.33
N ILE A 173 -5.86 -4.84 60.13
CA ILE A 173 -4.92 -4.53 61.22
C ILE A 173 -5.31 -3.22 61.93
N PHE A 174 -5.72 -2.20 61.17
CA PHE A 174 -6.08 -0.91 61.75
C PHE A 174 -7.37 -1.00 62.57
N ASP A 175 -8.36 -1.74 62.08
CA ASP A 175 -9.62 -2.00 62.79
C ASP A 175 -9.35 -2.76 64.11
N ASP A 176 -8.47 -3.76 64.09
CA ASP A 176 -8.04 -4.52 65.29
C ASP A 176 -7.38 -3.63 66.36
N ILE A 177 -6.47 -2.74 65.95
CA ILE A 177 -5.81 -1.77 66.86
C ILE A 177 -6.82 -0.78 67.45
N LEU A 178 -7.81 -0.35 66.67
CA LEU A 178 -8.85 0.57 67.14
C LEU A 178 -9.82 -0.12 68.11
N ASP A 179 -10.12 -1.40 67.89
CA ASP A 179 -11.01 -2.19 68.74
C ASP A 179 -10.37 -2.61 70.08
N GLU A 180 -9.05 -2.81 70.14
CA GLU A 180 -8.33 -3.14 71.40
C GLU A 180 -8.31 -1.98 72.43
N GLY A 181 -8.55 -0.74 71.99
CA GLY A 181 -8.61 0.45 72.85
C GLY A 181 -7.26 0.83 73.49
N PRO A 182 -7.06 2.11 73.90
CA PRO A 182 -5.79 2.51 74.51
C PRO A 182 -5.57 1.76 75.83
N PRO A 183 -4.32 1.36 76.15
CA PRO A 183 -4.04 0.69 77.41
C PRO A 183 -4.49 1.59 78.56
N ALA A 184 -5.26 1.04 79.50
CA ALA A 184 -5.67 1.75 80.70
C ALA A 184 -4.41 2.20 81.45
N PHE A 185 -4.12 3.51 81.40
CA PHE A 185 -3.03 4.07 82.18
C PHE A 185 -3.37 3.94 83.67
N PRO A 186 -2.53 3.28 84.48
CA PRO A 186 -2.74 3.26 85.92
C PRO A 186 -2.66 4.70 86.46
N ALA A 187 -3.70 5.11 87.19
CA ALA A 187 -3.84 6.41 87.83
C ALA A 187 -2.85 6.60 89.00
#